data_AF-A0A847ZCN8-F1
#
_entry.id   AF-A0A847ZCN8-F1
#
_cell.length_a   1.000
_cell.length_b   1.000
_cell.length_c   1.000
_cell.angle_alpha   90.00
_cell.angle_beta   90.00
_cell.angle_gamma   90.00
#
_symmetry.space_group_name_H-M   'P 1'
#
loop_
_entity.id
_entity.type
_entity.pdbx_description
1 polymer ?
#
loop_
_entity_poly.entity_id
_entity_poly.type
_entity_poly.pdbx_seq_one_letter_code
_entity_poly.pdbx_strand_id
1 'polypeptide(L)'
;TQHTVDGAKCILCRTCEKKCPVNAIHPEKRSVDHDKCLACFGCLNNCPADAVVMAYGGKKLYGFPEYLRRRKLKVLEPPEFQHCRL
;
A
#
# COMPACT_ATOMS: atom_id res chain seq x y z
N THR A 1 -0.64 2.07 17.21
CA THR A 1 -0.47 2.70 15.87
C THR A 1 -1.77 2.56 15.12
N GLN A 2 -2.29 3.63 14.50
CA GLN A 2 -3.48 3.49 13.64
C GLN A 2 -3.05 2.77 12.36
N HIS A 3 -3.51 1.53 12.14
CA HIS A 3 -3.28 0.77 10.91
C HIS A 3 -4.58 0.11 10.45
N THR A 4 -5.23 0.69 9.46
CA THR A 4 -6.58 0.28 8.99
C THR A 4 -6.71 0.47 7.48
N VAL A 5 -7.87 0.10 6.93
CA VAL A 5 -8.22 0.38 5.53
C VAL A 5 -9.36 1.39 5.48
N ASP A 6 -9.15 2.48 4.75
CA ASP A 6 -10.16 3.50 4.46
C ASP A 6 -11.18 2.93 3.46
N GLY A 7 -12.40 2.67 3.94
CA GLY A 7 -13.49 2.12 3.15
C GLY A 7 -14.02 3.04 2.05
N ALA A 8 -13.81 4.35 2.15
CA ALA A 8 -14.23 5.30 1.13
C ALA A 8 -13.27 5.33 -0.06
N LYS A 9 -11.99 5.04 0.17
CA LYS A 9 -10.96 4.96 -0.89
C LYS A 9 -10.79 3.55 -1.46
N CYS A 10 -11.06 2.51 -0.67
CA CYS A 10 -10.77 1.14 -1.06
C CYS A 10 -11.63 0.70 -2.26
N ILE A 11 -10.97 0.32 -3.36
CA ILE A 11 -11.60 -0.24 -4.57
C ILE A 11 -11.69 -1.77 -4.56
N LEU A 12 -11.48 -2.42 -3.40
CA LEU A 12 -11.51 -3.88 -3.22
C LEU A 12 -10.67 -4.71 -4.22
N CYS A 13 -9.57 -4.14 -4.75
CA CYS A 13 -8.65 -4.85 -5.66
C CYS A 13 -7.85 -6.00 -4.99
N ARG A 14 -7.86 -6.07 -3.65
CA ARG A 14 -7.17 -7.07 -2.82
C ARG A 14 -5.64 -7.14 -2.97
N THR A 15 -5.01 -6.16 -3.63
CA THR A 15 -3.53 -6.13 -3.79
C THR A 15 -2.80 -6.17 -2.44
N CYS A 16 -3.30 -5.46 -1.43
CA CYS A 16 -2.70 -5.44 -0.10
C CYS A 16 -2.77 -6.81 0.60
N GLU A 17 -3.87 -7.54 0.43
CA GLU A 17 -4.06 -8.90 0.97
C GLU A 17 -3.14 -9.88 0.25
N LYS A 18 -3.17 -9.90 -1.10
CA LYS A 18 -2.33 -10.81 -1.93
C LYS A 18 -0.82 -10.64 -1.69
N LYS A 19 -0.37 -9.42 -1.39
CA LYS A 19 1.06 -9.12 -1.15
C LYS A 19 1.47 -9.22 0.31
N CYS A 20 0.55 -9.48 1.24
CA CYS A 20 0.88 -9.59 2.65
C CYS A 20 1.47 -10.99 2.94
N PRO A 21 2.76 -11.10 3.32
CA PRO A 21 3.38 -12.43 3.51
C PRO A 21 2.82 -13.20 4.72
N VAL A 22 2.11 -12.50 5.61
CA VAL A 22 1.58 -13.00 6.89
C VAL A 22 0.06 -12.93 6.96
N ASN A 23 -0.61 -12.62 5.85
CA ASN A 23 -2.07 -12.52 5.75
C ASN A 23 -2.72 -11.66 6.84
N ALA A 24 -2.07 -10.55 7.22
CA ALA A 24 -2.50 -9.71 8.33
C ALA A 24 -3.57 -8.68 7.96
N ILE A 25 -3.83 -8.42 6.67
CA ILE A 25 -4.75 -7.35 6.23
C ILE A 25 -5.98 -7.92 5.53
N HIS A 26 -7.16 -7.43 5.93
CA HIS A 26 -8.45 -7.85 5.38
C HIS A 26 -9.22 -6.62 4.86
N PRO A 27 -9.14 -6.28 3.57
CA PRO A 27 -9.72 -5.04 3.03
C PRO A 27 -11.25 -5.00 3.14
N GLU A 28 -11.94 -6.13 3.04
CA GLU A 28 -13.40 -6.22 3.20
C GLU A 28 -13.84 -5.88 4.63
N LYS A 29 -13.10 -6.40 5.62
CA LYS A 29 -13.33 -6.14 7.05
C LYS A 29 -12.75 -4.80 7.51
N ARG A 30 -12.02 -4.11 6.62
CA ARG A 30 -11.31 -2.86 6.87
C ARG A 30 -10.33 -2.94 8.05
N SER A 31 -9.81 -4.14 8.30
CA SER A 31 -9.06 -4.47 9.52
C SER A 31 -7.65 -4.95 9.21
N VAL A 32 -6.76 -4.76 10.17
CA VAL A 32 -5.41 -5.34 10.19
C VAL A 32 -5.19 -6.05 11.51
N ASP A 33 -4.74 -7.30 11.44
CA ASP A 33 -4.24 -8.08 12.56
C ASP A 33 -2.85 -7.54 12.95
N HIS A 34 -2.79 -6.84 14.07
CA HIS A 34 -1.58 -6.19 14.55
C HIS A 34 -0.53 -7.17 15.07
N ASP A 35 -0.96 -8.34 15.56
CA ASP A 35 -0.05 -9.35 16.12
C ASP A 35 0.69 -10.09 15.01
N LYS A 36 0.06 -10.24 13.83
CA LYS A 36 0.72 -10.79 12.64
C LYS A 36 1.51 -9.76 11.85
N CYS A 37 1.13 -8.48 11.93
CA CYS A 37 1.69 -7.44 11.06
C CYS A 37 3.18 -7.16 11.35
N LEU A 38 4.06 -7.53 10.41
CA LEU A 38 5.51 -7.31 10.50
C LEU A 38 5.97 -5.87 10.17
N ALA A 39 5.04 -4.92 10.01
CA ALA A 39 5.32 -3.52 9.67
C ALA A 39 6.22 -3.32 8.42
N CYS A 40 6.09 -4.19 7.41
CA CYS A 40 6.90 -4.12 6.18
C CYS A 40 6.47 -3.04 5.17
N PHE A 41 5.39 -2.31 5.45
CA PHE A 41 4.81 -1.26 4.58
C PHE A 41 4.39 -1.71 3.16
N GLY A 42 4.37 -3.02 2.88
CA GLY A 42 4.00 -3.55 1.57
C GLY A 42 2.57 -3.20 1.15
N CYS A 43 1.60 -3.30 2.08
CA CYS A 43 0.20 -2.93 1.84
C CYS A 43 0.06 -1.43 1.49
N LEU A 44 0.80 -0.56 2.17
CA LEU A 44 0.79 0.89 1.97
C LEU A 44 1.36 1.24 0.59
N ASN A 45 2.54 0.72 0.25
CA ASN A 45 3.24 1.06 -0.99
C ASN A 45 2.62 0.46 -2.26
N ASN A 46 1.88 -0.64 -2.13
CA ASN A 46 1.26 -1.30 -3.27
C ASN A 46 -0.24 -0.99 -3.43
N CYS A 47 -0.83 -0.17 -2.54
CA CYS A 47 -2.24 0.20 -2.68
C CYS A 47 -2.39 1.28 -3.78
N PRO A 48 -3.02 0.97 -4.94
CA PRO A 48 -3.16 1.95 -6.01
C PRO A 48 -4.10 3.11 -5.64
N ALA A 49 -5.03 2.85 -4.70
CA ALA A 49 -6.03 3.80 -4.24
C ALA A 49 -5.60 4.61 -3.01
N ASP A 50 -4.39 4.39 -2.48
CA ASP A 50 -3.93 5.03 -1.23
C ASP A 50 -4.95 4.88 -0.07
N ALA A 51 -5.53 3.67 0.03
CA ALA A 51 -6.59 3.35 0.98
C ALA A 51 -6.07 2.76 2.30
N VAL A 52 -4.79 2.39 2.38
CA VAL A 52 -4.20 1.88 3.64
C VAL A 52 -3.80 3.06 4.51
N VAL A 53 -4.34 3.13 5.73
CA VAL A 53 -4.05 4.18 6.69
C VAL A 53 -2.99 3.67 7.66
N MET A 54 -1.87 4.37 7.79
CA MET A 54 -0.84 4.06 8.77
C MET A 54 -0.23 5.34 9.35
N ALA A 55 0.10 5.33 10.65
CA ALA A 55 0.86 6.39 11.30
C ALA A 55 2.05 5.85 12.10
N TYR A 56 3.20 6.53 12.00
CA TYR A 56 4.42 6.23 12.75
C TYR A 56 5.00 7.53 13.32
N GLY A 57 5.36 7.53 14.61
CA GLY A 57 5.88 8.73 15.29
C GLY A 57 4.94 9.94 15.23
N GLY A 58 3.61 9.70 15.29
CA GLY A 58 2.59 10.74 15.18
C GLY A 58 2.37 11.31 13.77
N LYS A 59 3.09 10.82 12.76
CA LYS A 59 2.97 11.29 11.37
C LYS A 59 2.24 10.26 10.51
N LYS A 60 1.31 10.74 9.68
CA LYS A 60 0.65 9.93 8.65
C LYS A 60 1.66 9.54 7.58
N LEU A 61 1.70 8.25 7.25
CA LEU A 61 2.51 7.75 6.15
C LEU A 61 1.70 7.77 4.85
N TYR A 62 2.38 7.98 3.73
CA TYR A 62 1.80 7.92 2.39
C TYR A 62 2.45 6.78 1.61
N GLY A 63 1.66 6.03 0.84
CA GLY A 63 2.20 5.01 -0.05
C GLY A 63 2.95 5.62 -1.23
N PHE A 64 3.81 4.81 -1.87
CA PHE A 64 4.58 5.23 -3.04
C PHE A 64 3.75 5.91 -4.15
N PRO A 65 2.56 5.41 -4.57
CA PRO A 65 1.76 6.10 -5.58
C PRO A 65 1.33 7.52 -5.18
N GLU A 66 0.94 7.72 -3.92
CA GLU A 66 0.55 9.03 -3.39
C GLU A 66 1.77 9.95 -3.23
N TYR A 67 2.92 9.41 -2.83
CA TYR A 67 4.18 10.15 -2.80
C TYR A 67 4.54 10.72 -4.18
N LEU A 68 4.52 9.89 -5.23
CA LEU A 68 4.80 10.34 -6.60
C LEU A 68 3.85 11.45 -7.05
N ARG A 69 2.55 11.29 -6.78
CA ARG A 69 1.50 12.28 -7.10
C ARG A 69 1.77 13.63 -6.45
N ARG A 70 2.07 13.64 -5.14
CA ARG A 70 2.37 14.87 -4.37
C ARG A 70 3.63 15.57 -4.84
N ARG A 71 4.63 14.81 -5.28
CA ARG A 71 5.92 15.33 -5.74
C ARG A 71 5.96 15.60 -7.25
N LYS A 72 4.87 15.33 -7.97
CA LYS A 72 4.77 15.46 -9.43
C LYS A 72 5.88 14.68 -10.16
N LEU A 73 6.20 13.49 -9.65
CA LEU A 73 7.24 12.60 -10.20
C LEU A 73 6.60 11.53 -11.09
N LYS A 74 7.23 11.28 -12.24
CA LYS A 74 6.89 10.17 -13.14
C LYS A 74 8.08 9.22 -13.20
N VAL A 75 7.88 7.97 -12.77
CA VAL A 75 8.88 6.92 -12.98
C VAL A 75 8.89 6.59 -14.46
N LEU A 76 10.06 6.68 -15.08
CA LEU A 76 10.28 6.30 -16.46
C LEU A 76 11.01 4.95 -16.45
N GLU A 77 10.49 4.01 -17.23
CA GLU A 77 11.18 2.76 -17.52
C GLU A 77 12.10 2.98 -18.72
N PRO A 78 13.42 2.75 -18.58
CA PRO A 78 14.36 2.81 -19.69
C PRO A 78 13.92 1.91 -20.86
N PRO A 79 14.15 2.31 -22.12
CA PRO A 79 13.78 1.50 -23.28
C PRO A 79 14.31 0.06 -23.21
N GLU A 80 15.50 -0.12 -22.63
CA GLU A 80 16.18 -1.41 -22.50
C GLU A 80 15.43 -2.40 -21.57
N PHE A 81 14.47 -1.92 -20.78
CA PHE A 81 13.65 -2.77 -19.90
C PHE A 81 12.23 -3.00 -20.43
N GLN A 82 11.80 -2.28 -21.47
CA GLN A 82 10.45 -2.41 -22.04
C GLN A 82 10.19 -3.76 -22.76
N HIS A 83 11.26 -4.50 -23.06
CA HIS A 83 11.21 -5.82 -23.69
C HIS A 83 11.52 -6.97 -22.71
N CYS A 84 11.74 -6.69 -21.43
CA CYS A 84 11.93 -7.74 -20.42
C CYS A 84 10.56 -8.31 -20.02
N ARG A 85 10.32 -9.61 -20.28
CA ARG A 85 9.12 -10.32 -19.85
C ARG A 85 9.50 -11.23 -18.68
N LEU A 86 9.15 -10.81 -17.46
CA LEU A 86 9.30 -11.59 -16.22
C LEU A 86 8.24 -12.71 -16.13
#